data_AF-A0A842R503-F1
#
_entry.id   AF-A0A842R503-F1
#
_cell.length_a   1.000
_cell.length_b   1.000
_cell.length_c   1.000
_cell.angle_alpha   90.00
_cell.angle_beta   90.00
_cell.angle_gamma   90.00
#
_symmetry.space_group_name_H-M   'P 1'
#
loop_
_entity.id
_entity.type
_entity.pdbx_description
1 polymer ?
#
loop_
_entity_poly.entity_id
_entity_poly.type
_entity_poly.pdbx_seq_one_letter_code
_entity_poly.pdbx_strand_id
1 'polypeptide(L)'
;MPSRKVTLCNISVDPPMVRVRNVVDINIHFTIPIRIKAWGCIQVRVHGKRRNKNNWYPIQVEHPVKPNYGQLLVDRENHTRDEEAFLPIIESRYATMVTFRLMEDLPAGTPLVFQMRKTTIQSVSESNKEFEILVAKDSIANARPVANNPTMEIKGGMFDHVRILASSNASPGQDIDALIIFEDQFNNPTSLGIPTTASQGSTMTSSIMVQGKSTMIQKEGKLKVMYRENDGATVKVRLPGALLEGIYYNMDVSSNDYIFSWIGFTVHLGDESREKTFWSNPILVHSTRTGEQRESISWGLLHAHSELSDGMFSIDHYFRNIKKNMLAFGASSDHDHLFETTDADFDEIRAAVKRHDDPRGGFVAFLGYEWAKWNKNGDGDKCVYFFDDVKAMLRSGDPAFNRSTKLYAALERFNNKVLIIPHHTAFEGNPCTWEHWDPVHERLVEIYSIWGCSERSVHD
;
A
#
# COMPACT_ATOMS: atom_id res chain seq x y z
N MET A 1 37.59 12.07 -10.89
CA MET A 1 36.64 11.37 -11.78
C MET A 1 35.73 10.51 -10.93
N PRO A 2 34.40 10.54 -11.07
CA PRO A 2 33.54 9.60 -10.36
C PRO A 2 33.92 8.18 -10.77
N SER A 3 34.18 7.30 -9.80
CA SER A 3 34.54 5.91 -10.09
C SER A 3 33.40 5.28 -10.87
N ARG A 4 33.70 4.74 -12.06
CA ARG A 4 32.72 4.06 -12.90
C ARG A 4 32.18 2.87 -12.10
N LYS A 5 30.86 2.85 -11.82
CA LYS A 5 30.22 1.72 -11.14
C LYS A 5 30.53 0.43 -11.91
N VAL A 6 30.86 -0.63 -11.18
CA VAL A 6 30.94 -1.99 -11.74
C VAL A 6 29.58 -2.31 -12.36
N THR A 7 29.56 -2.87 -13.57
CA THR A 7 28.32 -3.23 -14.28
C THR A 7 28.27 -4.75 -14.42
N LEU A 8 27.20 -5.40 -13.98
CA LEU A 8 27.07 -6.85 -14.12
C LEU A 8 26.83 -7.25 -15.59
N CYS A 9 27.31 -8.44 -15.94
CA CYS A 9 27.16 -9.05 -17.27
C CYS A 9 26.53 -10.45 -17.15
N ASN A 10 26.05 -11.01 -18.27
CA ASN A 10 25.53 -12.38 -18.36
C ASN A 10 24.46 -12.68 -17.30
N ILE A 11 23.45 -11.80 -17.22
CA ILE A 11 22.45 -11.84 -16.17
C ILE A 11 21.25 -12.65 -16.62
N SER A 12 20.81 -13.59 -15.79
CA SER A 12 19.51 -14.22 -15.92
C SER A 12 18.92 -14.57 -14.55
N VAL A 13 17.60 -14.59 -14.45
CA VAL A 13 16.87 -15.02 -13.26
C VAL A 13 15.93 -16.15 -13.68
N ASP A 14 15.99 -17.27 -12.97
CA ASP A 14 15.15 -18.44 -13.19
C ASP A 14 14.40 -18.83 -11.91
N PRO A 15 13.06 -18.90 -11.93
CA PRO A 15 12.19 -18.48 -13.04
C PRO A 15 12.18 -16.95 -13.21
N PRO A 16 12.00 -16.43 -14.43
CA PRO A 16 11.94 -14.98 -14.67
C PRO A 16 10.65 -14.32 -14.16
N MET A 17 9.64 -15.14 -13.83
CA MET A 17 8.35 -14.70 -13.31
C MET A 17 7.82 -15.69 -12.27
N VAL A 18 7.30 -15.15 -11.17
CA VAL A 18 6.69 -15.89 -10.06
C VAL A 18 5.39 -15.23 -9.62
N ARG A 19 4.64 -15.91 -8.74
CA ARG A 19 3.42 -15.37 -8.14
C ARG A 19 3.61 -15.05 -6.68
N VAL A 20 2.87 -14.05 -6.21
CA VAL A 20 2.79 -13.73 -4.78
C VAL A 20 2.49 -14.98 -3.95
N ARG A 21 3.10 -15.08 -2.77
CA ARG A 21 2.91 -16.17 -1.79
C ARG A 21 3.24 -17.60 -2.26
N ASN A 22 3.65 -17.82 -3.51
CA ASN A 22 4.15 -19.13 -3.92
C ASN A 22 5.46 -19.48 -3.21
N VAL A 23 5.69 -20.76 -2.97
CA VAL A 23 6.99 -21.28 -2.54
C VAL A 23 7.73 -21.76 -3.79
N VAL A 24 8.89 -21.18 -4.07
CA VAL A 24 9.66 -21.46 -5.30
C VAL A 24 11.15 -21.55 -5.03
N ASP A 25 11.87 -22.15 -5.97
CA ASP A 25 13.33 -21.99 -6.08
C ASP A 25 13.63 -20.83 -7.04
N ILE A 26 14.63 -20.01 -6.71
CA ILE A 26 15.11 -18.89 -7.53
C ILE A 26 16.62 -19.04 -7.71
N ASN A 27 17.06 -18.98 -8.96
CA ASN A 27 18.46 -18.95 -9.36
C ASN A 27 18.75 -17.63 -10.07
N ILE A 28 19.76 -16.90 -9.61
CA ILE A 28 20.20 -15.63 -10.20
C ILE A 28 21.61 -15.82 -10.73
N HIS A 29 21.74 -15.89 -12.05
CA HIS A 29 23.01 -16.01 -12.74
C HIS A 29 23.54 -14.62 -13.09
N PHE A 30 24.83 -14.38 -12.86
CA PHE A 30 25.50 -13.14 -13.24
C PHE A 30 27.02 -13.34 -13.29
N THR A 31 27.71 -12.39 -13.91
CA THR A 31 29.17 -12.28 -13.89
C THR A 31 29.57 -10.89 -13.44
N ILE A 32 30.67 -10.81 -12.67
CA ILE A 32 31.26 -9.56 -12.22
C ILE A 32 32.52 -9.31 -13.06
N PRO A 33 32.61 -8.23 -13.87
CA PRO A 33 33.72 -8.02 -14.81
C PRO A 33 35.00 -7.50 -14.16
N ILE A 34 35.13 -7.66 -12.84
CA ILE A 34 36.30 -7.25 -12.08
C ILE A 34 36.77 -8.41 -11.19
N ARG A 35 38.08 -8.49 -10.97
CA ARG A 35 38.65 -9.39 -9.97
C ARG A 35 38.26 -8.92 -8.57
N ILE A 36 37.85 -9.85 -7.72
CA ILE A 36 37.65 -9.63 -6.28
C ILE A 36 38.77 -10.39 -5.56
N LYS A 37 39.50 -9.73 -4.67
CA LYS A 37 40.60 -10.38 -3.94
C LYS A 37 40.03 -11.26 -2.82
N ALA A 38 40.85 -12.20 -2.36
CA ALA A 38 40.62 -12.91 -1.11
C ALA A 38 40.26 -11.92 0.00
N TRP A 39 39.29 -12.31 0.83
CA TRP A 39 38.67 -11.52 1.89
C TRP A 39 37.73 -10.38 1.45
N GLY A 40 37.60 -10.12 0.15
CA GLY A 40 36.54 -9.31 -0.43
C GLY A 40 35.15 -9.92 -0.22
N CYS A 41 34.11 -9.23 -0.67
CA CYS A 41 32.74 -9.73 -0.53
C CYS A 41 31.82 -9.40 -1.71
N ILE A 42 30.80 -10.22 -1.84
CA ILE A 42 29.62 -10.01 -2.67
C ILE A 42 28.43 -9.97 -1.72
N GLN A 43 27.58 -8.96 -1.81
CA GLN A 43 26.34 -8.91 -1.04
C GLN A 43 25.15 -8.90 -2.00
N VAL A 44 24.12 -9.65 -1.65
CA VAL A 44 22.82 -9.61 -2.30
C VAL A 44 21.85 -8.97 -1.33
N ARG A 45 21.36 -7.80 -1.69
CA ARG A 45 20.34 -7.10 -0.92
C ARG A 45 18.99 -7.36 -1.57
N VAL A 46 18.11 -7.98 -0.80
CA VAL A 46 16.74 -8.30 -1.20
C VAL A 46 15.81 -7.38 -0.42
N HIS A 47 15.11 -6.51 -1.14
CA HIS A 47 14.03 -5.67 -0.61
C HIS A 47 12.92 -5.58 -1.65
N GLY A 48 11.65 -5.55 -1.27
CA GLY A 48 10.60 -5.19 -2.25
C GLY A 48 10.74 -3.72 -2.69
N LYS A 49 10.00 -3.31 -3.73
CA LYS A 49 9.91 -1.89 -4.17
C LYS A 49 9.57 -0.94 -3.03
N ARG A 50 8.82 -1.45 -2.06
CA ARG A 50 8.40 -0.75 -0.84
C ARG A 50 9.53 -0.53 0.19
N ARG A 51 10.79 -0.88 -0.14
CA ARG A 51 11.98 -0.85 0.74
C ARG A 51 11.76 -1.42 2.14
N ASN A 52 10.93 -2.46 2.21
CA ASN A 52 10.59 -3.15 3.45
C ASN A 52 11.11 -4.59 3.40
N LYS A 53 11.82 -4.98 4.46
CA LYS A 53 12.39 -6.32 4.64
C LYS A 53 11.32 -7.43 4.66
N ASN A 54 10.14 -7.14 5.20
CA ASN A 54 9.04 -8.11 5.38
C ASN A 54 8.43 -8.58 4.06
N ASN A 55 8.75 -7.94 2.93
CA ASN A 55 8.33 -8.43 1.63
C ASN A 55 9.02 -9.76 1.30
N TRP A 56 10.23 -10.04 1.77
CA TRP A 56 11.00 -11.22 1.33
C TRP A 56 11.41 -12.15 2.46
N TYR A 57 10.88 -11.94 3.65
CA TYR A 57 11.19 -12.78 4.81
C TYR A 57 10.05 -13.77 5.07
N PRO A 58 10.37 -15.04 5.38
CA PRO A 58 11.69 -15.69 5.38
C PRO A 58 12.19 -16.18 4.01
N ILE A 59 13.50 -16.09 3.77
CA ILE A 59 14.20 -16.68 2.60
C ILE A 59 14.64 -18.10 2.99
N GLN A 60 14.40 -19.12 2.16
CA GLN A 60 14.81 -20.51 2.48
C GLN A 60 14.33 -21.05 3.84
N VAL A 61 13.02 -21.35 3.96
CA VAL A 61 12.38 -21.76 5.23
C VAL A 61 12.57 -23.21 5.66
N GLU A 62 12.88 -24.12 4.73
CA GLU A 62 12.79 -25.56 5.01
C GLU A 62 14.12 -26.25 5.35
N HIS A 63 15.22 -25.52 5.51
CA HIS A 63 16.47 -26.16 5.90
C HIS A 63 16.43 -26.53 7.39
N PRO A 64 16.63 -27.81 7.74
CA PRO A 64 16.34 -28.33 9.08
C PRO A 64 17.23 -27.76 10.19
N VAL A 65 18.34 -27.08 9.85
CA VAL A 65 19.34 -26.59 10.82
C VAL A 65 19.55 -25.06 10.73
N LYS A 66 19.10 -24.40 9.65
CA LYS A 66 19.38 -22.97 9.40
C LYS A 66 18.26 -22.36 8.53
N PRO A 67 17.14 -21.89 9.10
CA PRO A 67 16.22 -21.04 8.35
C PRO A 67 16.95 -19.73 7.96
N ASN A 68 16.59 -19.10 6.84
CA ASN A 68 17.15 -17.80 6.42
C ASN A 68 18.61 -17.84 5.94
N TYR A 69 18.90 -18.54 4.84
CA TYR A 69 20.17 -18.40 4.12
C TYR A 69 19.97 -18.30 2.59
N GLY A 70 21.06 -18.10 1.87
CA GLY A 70 21.15 -18.22 0.42
C GLY A 70 22.51 -18.82 0.06
N GLN A 71 22.62 -19.44 -1.12
CA GLN A 71 23.85 -20.09 -1.57
C GLN A 71 24.44 -19.32 -2.75
N LEU A 72 25.76 -19.15 -2.79
CA LEU A 72 26.47 -18.61 -3.94
C LEU A 72 27.34 -19.72 -4.53
N LEU A 73 27.03 -20.15 -5.75
CA LEU A 73 27.83 -21.10 -6.51
C LEU A 73 28.78 -20.34 -7.42
N VAL A 74 30.03 -20.80 -7.48
CA VAL A 74 31.10 -20.21 -8.29
C VAL A 74 31.55 -21.23 -9.33
N ASP A 75 31.36 -20.93 -10.61
CA ASP A 75 31.81 -21.81 -11.68
C ASP A 75 33.29 -21.55 -12.00
N ARG A 76 34.17 -22.44 -11.53
CA ARG A 76 35.61 -22.39 -11.83
C ARG A 76 35.93 -23.44 -12.88
N GLU A 77 36.51 -23.03 -14.01
CA GLU A 77 37.03 -23.94 -15.03
C GLU A 77 37.88 -25.04 -14.34
N ASN A 78 37.42 -26.29 -14.45
CA ASN A 78 37.98 -27.53 -13.89
C ASN A 78 37.60 -27.99 -12.47
N HIS A 79 36.77 -27.29 -11.69
CA HIS A 79 36.13 -27.87 -10.51
C HIS A 79 34.86 -27.09 -10.15
N THR A 80 33.67 -27.68 -10.31
CA THR A 80 32.49 -27.30 -9.52
C THR A 80 32.74 -27.75 -8.07
N ARG A 81 33.63 -27.05 -7.36
CA ARG A 81 33.63 -27.11 -5.90
C ARG A 81 32.46 -26.25 -5.46
N ASP A 82 31.54 -26.87 -4.74
CA ASP A 82 30.59 -26.16 -3.88
C ASP A 82 31.41 -25.38 -2.84
N GLU A 83 31.90 -24.19 -3.19
CA GLU A 83 32.38 -23.24 -2.20
C GLU A 83 31.15 -22.71 -1.46
N GLU A 84 30.65 -23.54 -0.54
CA GLU A 84 29.51 -23.28 0.32
C GLU A 84 29.83 -22.18 1.32
N ALA A 85 29.91 -20.93 0.86
CA ALA A 85 29.96 -19.79 1.76
C ALA A 85 28.55 -19.51 2.30
N PHE A 86 28.14 -20.26 3.34
CA PHE A 86 26.97 -19.89 4.13
C PHE A 86 27.35 -18.75 5.06
N LEU A 87 26.76 -17.60 4.86
CA LEU A 87 26.92 -16.48 5.78
C LEU A 87 25.55 -16.00 6.25
N PRO A 88 25.47 -15.55 7.51
CA PRO A 88 24.21 -15.19 8.13
C PRO A 88 23.54 -14.05 7.36
N ILE A 89 22.22 -14.17 7.22
CA ILE A 89 21.39 -13.05 6.78
C ILE A 89 21.49 -11.95 7.84
N ILE A 90 22.01 -10.79 7.44
CA ILE A 90 21.98 -9.59 8.26
C ILE A 90 20.70 -8.85 7.91
N GLU A 91 19.78 -8.82 8.85
CA GLU A 91 18.56 -8.03 8.72
C GLU A 91 18.83 -6.59 9.14
N SER A 92 18.42 -5.66 8.28
CA SER A 92 18.26 -4.25 8.64
C SER A 92 16.78 -3.90 8.63
N ARG A 93 16.42 -2.69 9.11
CA ARG A 93 15.03 -2.17 9.00
C ARG A 93 14.49 -2.22 7.55
N TYR A 94 15.34 -2.00 6.55
CA TYR A 94 14.92 -1.73 5.17
C TYR A 94 15.15 -2.87 4.18
N ALA A 95 15.98 -3.85 4.52
CA ALA A 95 16.34 -4.92 3.61
C ALA A 95 16.87 -6.16 4.33
N THR A 96 16.68 -7.28 3.65
CA THR A 96 17.33 -8.55 3.94
C THR A 96 18.64 -8.59 3.16
N MET A 97 19.78 -8.68 3.85
CA MET A 97 21.09 -8.69 3.19
C MET A 97 21.80 -10.02 3.40
N VAL A 98 22.09 -10.70 2.30
CA VAL A 98 22.94 -11.90 2.27
C VAL A 98 24.34 -11.46 1.90
N THR A 99 25.33 -11.70 2.75
CA THR A 99 26.73 -11.36 2.47
C THR A 99 27.48 -12.62 2.16
N PHE A 100 28.34 -12.65 1.15
CA PHE A 100 29.25 -13.74 0.80
C PHE A 100 30.68 -13.23 0.89
N ARG A 101 31.50 -13.80 1.77
CA ARG A 101 32.91 -13.45 1.92
C ARG A 101 33.75 -14.47 1.18
N LEU A 102 34.61 -13.98 0.29
CA LEU A 102 35.46 -14.83 -0.53
C LEU A 102 36.72 -15.19 0.25
N MET A 103 37.05 -16.47 0.34
CA MET A 103 38.28 -16.93 0.99
C MET A 103 39.49 -16.87 0.05
N GLU A 104 39.22 -16.90 -1.25
CA GLU A 104 40.22 -16.86 -2.31
C GLU A 104 39.88 -15.74 -3.30
N ASP A 105 40.81 -15.46 -4.20
CA ASP A 105 40.59 -14.51 -5.29
C ASP A 105 39.54 -15.05 -6.28
N LEU A 106 38.54 -14.22 -6.60
CA LEU A 106 37.60 -14.46 -7.68
C LEU A 106 38.08 -13.73 -8.95
N PRO A 107 38.43 -14.46 -10.03
CA PRO A 107 38.81 -13.85 -11.30
C PRO A 107 37.70 -12.95 -11.89
N ALA A 108 38.11 -12.00 -12.73
CA ALA A 108 37.15 -11.18 -13.45
C ALA A 108 36.37 -12.03 -14.46
N GLY A 109 35.05 -11.87 -14.52
CA GLY A 109 34.20 -12.58 -15.48
C GLY A 109 33.80 -14.00 -15.06
N THR A 110 34.18 -14.45 -13.86
CA THR A 110 33.74 -15.76 -13.33
C THR A 110 32.21 -15.83 -13.24
N PRO A 111 31.57 -16.89 -13.79
CA PRO A 111 30.14 -17.10 -13.63
C PRO A 111 29.76 -17.40 -12.18
N LEU A 112 28.70 -16.74 -11.72
CA LEU A 112 28.16 -16.86 -10.37
C LEU A 112 26.67 -17.20 -10.44
N VAL A 113 26.22 -18.02 -9.49
CA VAL A 113 24.79 -18.31 -9.30
C VAL A 113 24.41 -18.09 -7.85
N PHE A 114 23.56 -17.11 -7.57
CA PHE A 114 22.93 -16.96 -6.26
C PHE A 114 21.62 -17.74 -6.22
N GLN A 115 21.51 -18.72 -5.32
CA GLN A 115 20.37 -19.62 -5.19
C GLN A 115 19.59 -19.37 -3.89
N MET A 116 18.27 -19.25 -4.03
CA MET A 116 17.29 -19.26 -2.95
C MET A 116 16.36 -20.45 -3.17
N ARG A 117 16.33 -21.41 -2.25
CA ARG A 117 15.50 -22.62 -2.33
C ARG A 117 14.24 -22.50 -1.49
N LYS A 118 13.09 -22.96 -1.98
CA LYS A 118 11.82 -22.99 -1.23
C LYS A 118 11.55 -21.67 -0.51
N THR A 119 11.75 -20.57 -1.21
CA THR A 119 11.51 -19.23 -0.68
C THR A 119 10.05 -18.85 -0.92
N THR A 120 9.39 -18.31 0.11
CA THR A 120 8.04 -17.78 -0.03
C THR A 120 8.12 -16.41 -0.69
N ILE A 121 7.47 -16.25 -1.84
CA ILE A 121 7.41 -14.97 -2.54
C ILE A 121 6.58 -13.96 -1.75
N GLN A 122 6.97 -12.69 -1.87
CA GLN A 122 6.30 -11.56 -1.24
C GLN A 122 4.77 -11.55 -1.43
N SER A 123 4.09 -10.86 -0.53
CA SER A 123 2.62 -10.75 -0.51
C SER A 123 2.04 -9.83 -1.57
N VAL A 124 2.88 -9.07 -2.28
CA VAL A 124 2.45 -7.99 -3.17
C VAL A 124 3.02 -8.17 -4.57
N SER A 125 2.22 -7.97 -5.61
CA SER A 125 2.71 -7.96 -6.99
C SER A 125 3.72 -6.84 -7.24
N GLU A 126 4.73 -7.11 -8.06
CA GLU A 126 5.84 -6.18 -8.31
C GLU A 126 6.51 -6.49 -9.66
N SER A 127 6.43 -5.55 -10.60
CA SER A 127 7.21 -5.62 -11.84
C SER A 127 8.64 -5.15 -11.66
N ASN A 128 9.60 -5.75 -12.36
CA ASN A 128 11.03 -5.47 -12.26
C ASN A 128 11.54 -5.53 -10.80
N LYS A 129 11.17 -6.55 -10.03
CA LYS A 129 11.70 -6.78 -8.69
C LYS A 129 13.22 -6.91 -8.79
N GLU A 130 13.94 -5.93 -8.24
CA GLU A 130 15.39 -5.86 -8.33
C GLU A 130 16.07 -6.67 -7.22
N PHE A 131 17.14 -7.39 -7.55
CA PHE A 131 18.05 -8.01 -6.59
C PHE A 131 19.35 -7.20 -6.58
N GLU A 132 19.48 -6.27 -5.63
CA GLU A 132 20.62 -5.34 -5.63
C GLU A 132 21.90 -6.08 -5.24
N ILE A 133 22.89 -6.05 -6.12
CA ILE A 133 24.20 -6.64 -5.87
C ILE A 133 25.17 -5.55 -5.43
N LEU A 134 25.87 -5.79 -4.32
CA LEU A 134 26.97 -4.95 -3.87
C LEU A 134 28.26 -5.75 -3.89
N VAL A 135 29.35 -5.09 -4.26
CA VAL A 135 30.68 -5.73 -4.34
C VAL A 135 31.68 -4.92 -3.54
N ALA A 136 32.51 -5.61 -2.76
CA ALA A 136 33.70 -5.05 -2.17
C ALA A 136 34.94 -5.82 -2.62
N LYS A 137 35.95 -5.10 -3.13
CA LYS A 137 37.18 -5.72 -3.65
C LYS A 137 38.09 -6.31 -2.57
N ASP A 138 38.00 -5.80 -1.35
CA ASP A 138 38.97 -6.01 -0.28
C ASP A 138 38.36 -6.07 1.13
N SER A 139 37.35 -5.26 1.43
CA SER A 139 36.72 -5.19 2.76
C SER A 139 35.23 -4.89 2.68
N ILE A 140 34.41 -5.57 3.51
CA ILE A 140 32.94 -5.41 3.53
C ILE A 140 32.47 -3.96 3.73
N ALA A 141 33.24 -3.13 4.46
CA ALA A 141 32.93 -1.71 4.65
C ALA A 141 32.95 -0.90 3.32
N ASN A 142 33.63 -1.43 2.31
CA ASN A 142 33.77 -0.84 0.98
C ASN A 142 32.77 -1.42 -0.01
N ALA A 143 31.77 -2.21 0.42
CA ALA A 143 30.74 -2.70 -0.49
C ALA A 143 30.00 -1.53 -1.13
N ARG A 144 29.85 -1.57 -2.45
CA ARG A 144 29.15 -0.54 -3.24
C ARG A 144 28.17 -1.20 -4.21
N PRO A 145 26.99 -0.60 -4.44
CA PRO A 145 26.06 -1.06 -5.46
C PRO A 145 26.70 -1.08 -6.84
N VAL A 146 26.43 -2.16 -7.57
CA VAL A 146 26.77 -2.29 -8.99
C VAL A 146 25.64 -1.74 -9.86
N ALA A 147 25.90 -1.60 -11.16
CA ALA A 147 24.90 -1.26 -12.16
C ALA A 147 24.39 -2.54 -12.85
N ASN A 148 23.20 -2.46 -13.45
CA ASN A 148 22.54 -3.56 -14.16
C ASN A 148 22.21 -4.73 -13.23
N ASN A 149 21.43 -4.50 -12.16
CA ASN A 149 21.06 -5.57 -11.24
C ASN A 149 20.05 -6.55 -11.88
N PRO A 150 20.06 -7.84 -11.49
CA PRO A 150 19.05 -8.80 -11.91
C PRO A 150 17.65 -8.39 -11.48
N THR A 151 16.65 -8.68 -12.33
CA THR A 151 15.25 -8.39 -12.04
C THR A 151 14.35 -9.59 -12.33
N MET A 152 13.19 -9.64 -11.68
CA MET A 152 12.17 -10.68 -11.85
C MET A 152 10.76 -10.06 -11.83
N GLU A 153 9.80 -10.67 -12.51
CA GLU A 153 8.39 -10.27 -12.41
C GLU A 153 7.68 -11.03 -11.27
N ILE A 154 6.96 -10.32 -10.41
CA ILE A 154 6.07 -10.90 -9.41
C ILE A 154 4.63 -10.51 -9.74
N LYS A 155 3.82 -11.50 -10.05
CA LYS A 155 2.43 -11.32 -10.49
C LYS A 155 1.44 -11.72 -9.40
N GLY A 156 0.22 -11.18 -9.48
CA GLY A 156 -0.89 -11.61 -8.64
C GLY A 156 -1.20 -13.11 -8.78
N GLY A 157 -1.88 -13.65 -7.79
CA GLY A 157 -2.36 -15.03 -7.74
C GLY A 157 -3.52 -15.30 -8.70
N MET A 158 -4.22 -16.40 -8.47
CA MET A 158 -5.48 -16.69 -9.15
C MET A 158 -6.52 -15.63 -8.78
N PHE A 159 -7.35 -15.24 -9.76
CA PHE A 159 -8.54 -14.43 -9.50
C PHE A 159 -9.39 -15.06 -8.37
N ASP A 160 -9.82 -14.23 -7.44
CA ASP A 160 -10.64 -14.58 -6.30
C ASP A 160 -11.91 -13.72 -6.21
N HIS A 161 -11.73 -12.39 -6.25
CA HIS A 161 -12.82 -11.43 -6.10
C HIS A 161 -12.61 -10.16 -6.95
N VAL A 162 -13.67 -9.36 -7.03
CA VAL A 162 -13.65 -8.05 -7.69
C VAL A 162 -13.81 -6.97 -6.64
N ARG A 163 -12.90 -6.00 -6.63
CA ARG A 163 -13.05 -4.75 -5.89
C ARG A 163 -13.66 -3.70 -6.78
N ILE A 164 -14.64 -3.00 -6.22
CA ILE A 164 -15.38 -1.95 -6.93
C ILE A 164 -15.35 -0.71 -6.07
N LEU A 165 -14.84 0.37 -6.64
CA LEU A 165 -14.86 1.70 -6.04
C LEU A 165 -15.70 2.59 -6.93
N ALA A 166 -16.58 3.38 -6.36
CA ALA A 166 -17.48 4.27 -7.06
C ALA A 166 -17.44 5.66 -6.44
N SER A 167 -17.76 6.67 -7.24
CA SER A 167 -17.94 8.04 -6.77
C SER A 167 -18.96 8.08 -5.63
N SER A 168 -18.61 8.75 -4.53
CA SER A 168 -19.40 8.76 -3.30
C SER A 168 -20.79 9.37 -3.44
N ASN A 169 -21.00 10.28 -4.41
CA ASN A 169 -22.26 10.99 -4.61
C ASN A 169 -22.74 10.85 -6.05
N ALA A 170 -24.06 10.78 -6.23
CA ALA A 170 -24.67 10.70 -7.54
C ALA A 170 -26.05 11.36 -7.58
N SER A 171 -26.48 11.80 -8.78
CA SER A 171 -27.85 12.26 -9.02
C SER A 171 -28.54 11.43 -10.12
N PRO A 172 -29.87 11.28 -10.10
CA PRO A 172 -30.61 10.61 -11.16
C PRO A 172 -30.29 11.16 -12.55
N GLY A 173 -30.04 10.25 -13.51
CA GLY A 173 -29.69 10.60 -14.89
C GLY A 173 -28.24 11.01 -15.14
N GLN A 174 -27.39 11.11 -14.10
CA GLN A 174 -25.95 11.37 -14.24
C GLN A 174 -25.14 10.08 -14.49
N ASP A 175 -23.98 10.27 -15.13
CA ASP A 175 -22.95 9.23 -15.20
C ASP A 175 -22.13 9.27 -13.90
N ILE A 176 -21.88 8.09 -13.34
CA ILE A 176 -20.97 7.87 -12.21
C ILE A 176 -19.73 7.12 -12.69
N ASP A 177 -18.58 7.49 -12.15
CA ASP A 177 -17.36 6.74 -12.38
C ASP A 177 -17.30 5.56 -11.40
N ALA A 178 -16.89 4.39 -11.91
CA ALA A 178 -16.60 3.21 -11.11
C ALA A 178 -15.27 2.61 -11.55
N LEU A 179 -14.37 2.38 -10.60
CA LEU A 179 -13.14 1.64 -10.76
C LEU A 179 -13.35 0.18 -10.39
N ILE A 180 -13.11 -0.71 -11.36
CA ILE A 180 -13.22 -2.16 -11.20
C ILE A 180 -11.81 -2.76 -11.21
N ILE A 181 -11.48 -3.54 -10.18
CA ILE A 181 -10.19 -4.20 -10.02
C ILE A 181 -10.44 -5.69 -9.79
N PHE A 182 -9.82 -6.55 -10.60
CA PHE A 182 -9.81 -7.98 -10.39
C PHE A 182 -8.65 -8.34 -9.48
N GLU A 183 -8.93 -9.05 -8.39
CA GLU A 183 -7.95 -9.28 -7.34
C GLU A 183 -7.84 -10.77 -7.00
N ASP A 184 -6.65 -11.17 -6.54
CA ASP A 184 -6.47 -12.43 -5.85
C ASP A 184 -6.91 -12.35 -4.38
N GLN A 185 -6.88 -13.48 -3.68
CA GLN A 185 -7.24 -13.56 -2.25
C GLN A 185 -6.39 -12.67 -1.32
N PHE A 186 -5.28 -12.12 -1.81
CA PHE A 186 -4.37 -11.23 -1.08
C PHE A 186 -4.47 -9.78 -1.55
N ASN A 187 -5.54 -9.43 -2.27
CA ASN A 187 -5.81 -8.07 -2.74
C ASN A 187 -4.80 -7.55 -3.77
N ASN A 188 -4.15 -8.45 -4.53
CA ASN A 188 -3.28 -8.05 -5.64
C ASN A 188 -4.06 -8.04 -6.96
N PRO A 189 -3.87 -7.01 -7.80
CA PRO A 189 -4.38 -7.02 -9.16
C PRO A 189 -3.94 -8.27 -9.93
N THR A 190 -4.87 -8.94 -10.60
CA THR A 190 -4.60 -10.15 -11.38
C THR A 190 -5.45 -10.22 -12.63
N SER A 191 -4.89 -10.79 -13.70
CA SER A 191 -5.64 -11.20 -14.90
C SER A 191 -5.76 -12.71 -15.04
N LEU A 192 -5.17 -13.50 -14.12
CA LEU A 192 -5.16 -14.96 -14.24
C LEU A 192 -6.46 -15.55 -13.72
N GLY A 193 -7.04 -16.49 -14.47
CA GLY A 193 -8.27 -17.18 -14.08
C GLY A 193 -9.52 -16.33 -14.32
N ILE A 194 -9.36 -15.12 -14.86
CA ILE A 194 -10.45 -14.37 -15.46
C ILE A 194 -10.85 -15.11 -16.74
N PRO A 195 -12.13 -15.48 -16.91
CA PRO A 195 -12.63 -16.10 -18.14
C PRO A 195 -12.26 -15.25 -19.37
N THR A 196 -11.63 -15.87 -20.37
CA THR A 196 -11.16 -15.24 -21.62
C THR A 196 -12.28 -14.66 -22.49
N THR A 197 -13.55 -14.86 -22.14
CA THR A 197 -14.68 -14.16 -22.74
C THR A 197 -14.62 -12.65 -22.48
N ALA A 198 -14.01 -12.20 -21.38
CA ALA A 198 -13.81 -10.78 -21.07
C ALA A 198 -12.86 -10.05 -22.05
N SER A 199 -12.08 -10.78 -22.86
CA SER A 199 -11.23 -10.22 -23.91
C SER A 199 -11.77 -10.56 -25.31
N GLN A 200 -12.34 -9.53 -25.95
CA GLN A 200 -12.95 -9.56 -27.29
C GLN A 200 -14.25 -10.36 -27.41
N GLY A 201 -15.35 -9.74 -26.96
CA GLY A 201 -16.65 -9.95 -27.60
C GLY A 201 -17.74 -10.56 -26.74
N SER A 202 -17.50 -10.89 -25.47
CA SER A 202 -18.58 -11.34 -24.59
C SER A 202 -19.44 -10.19 -24.06
N THR A 203 -20.71 -10.50 -23.90
CA THR A 203 -21.74 -9.68 -23.30
C THR A 203 -21.50 -9.65 -21.78
N MET A 204 -21.10 -8.50 -21.21
CA MET A 204 -21.32 -8.25 -19.79
C MET A 204 -22.67 -7.53 -19.68
N THR A 205 -23.69 -8.22 -19.21
CA THR A 205 -24.93 -7.58 -18.75
C THR A 205 -24.66 -6.98 -17.39
N SER A 206 -24.46 -5.67 -17.31
CA SER A 206 -24.43 -4.95 -16.05
C SER A 206 -25.86 -4.71 -15.57
N SER A 207 -26.30 -5.44 -14.55
CA SER A 207 -27.49 -5.06 -13.78
C SER A 207 -27.05 -4.13 -12.66
N ILE A 208 -27.53 -2.89 -12.63
CA ILE A 208 -27.44 -2.05 -11.44
C ILE A 208 -28.51 -2.57 -10.47
N MET A 209 -28.10 -3.26 -9.43
CA MET A 209 -29.01 -3.59 -8.33
C MET A 209 -29.09 -2.42 -7.36
N VAL A 210 -30.15 -1.61 -7.51
CA VAL A 210 -30.54 -0.63 -6.50
C VAL A 210 -31.67 -1.26 -5.68
N GLN A 211 -31.29 -1.97 -4.62
CA GLN A 211 -32.13 -2.73 -3.66
C GLN A 211 -33.52 -3.21 -4.14
N GLY A 212 -33.61 -4.51 -4.45
CA GLY A 212 -34.87 -5.28 -4.45
C GLY A 212 -35.67 -5.32 -5.76
N LYS A 213 -35.39 -4.42 -6.72
CA LYS A 213 -35.87 -4.53 -8.10
C LYS A 213 -34.69 -4.44 -9.07
N SER A 214 -34.39 -5.54 -9.74
CA SER A 214 -33.51 -5.53 -10.90
C SER A 214 -34.17 -4.70 -12.01
N THR A 215 -33.68 -3.49 -12.24
CA THR A 215 -33.94 -2.83 -13.52
C THR A 215 -32.84 -3.27 -14.46
N MET A 216 -33.16 -4.24 -15.33
CA MET A 216 -32.32 -4.55 -16.48
C MET A 216 -32.21 -3.29 -17.35
N ILE A 217 -31.07 -2.60 -17.29
CA ILE A 217 -30.73 -1.63 -18.33
C ILE A 217 -30.32 -2.46 -19.54
N GLN A 218 -31.28 -2.84 -20.38
CA GLN A 218 -31.03 -3.29 -21.75
C GLN A 218 -30.56 -2.09 -22.58
N LYS A 219 -29.33 -1.66 -22.33
CA LYS A 219 -28.59 -0.97 -23.37
C LYS A 219 -27.69 -2.04 -23.97
N GLU A 220 -28.05 -2.53 -25.16
CA GLU A 220 -27.13 -3.29 -25.99
C GLU A 220 -25.86 -2.45 -26.19
N GLY A 221 -24.89 -2.65 -25.30
CA GLY A 221 -23.71 -1.83 -25.19
C GLY A 221 -22.65 -2.69 -24.56
N LYS A 222 -21.93 -3.44 -25.41
CA LYS A 222 -20.77 -4.22 -25.00
C LYS A 222 -19.80 -3.28 -24.29
N LEU A 223 -19.66 -3.42 -22.98
CA LEU A 223 -18.70 -2.62 -22.23
C LEU A 223 -17.32 -3.24 -22.42
N LYS A 224 -16.57 -2.73 -23.40
CA LYS A 224 -15.18 -3.12 -23.64
C LYS A 224 -14.32 -2.53 -22.53
N VAL A 225 -14.13 -3.30 -21.46
CA VAL A 225 -13.21 -2.95 -20.38
C VAL A 225 -11.79 -3.24 -20.86
N MET A 226 -11.01 -2.21 -21.19
CA MET A 226 -9.56 -2.37 -21.38
C MET A 226 -8.91 -2.45 -20.01
N TYR A 227 -8.74 -3.67 -19.51
CA TYR A 227 -7.97 -3.94 -18.30
C TYR A 227 -6.49 -3.62 -18.53
N ARG A 228 -5.92 -2.77 -17.69
CA ARG A 228 -4.47 -2.64 -17.55
C ARG A 228 -4.07 -3.27 -16.22
N GLU A 229 -3.14 -4.22 -16.31
CA GLU A 229 -2.58 -4.89 -15.15
C GLU A 229 -2.05 -3.81 -14.17
N ASN A 230 -2.48 -3.88 -12.90
CA ASN A 230 -2.19 -2.93 -11.81
C ASN A 230 -3.01 -1.63 -11.75
N ASP A 231 -3.80 -1.30 -12.77
CA ASP A 231 -4.53 -0.02 -12.84
C ASP A 231 -6.06 -0.16 -12.76
N GLY A 232 -6.57 -1.39 -12.89
CA GLY A 232 -8.01 -1.64 -12.96
C GLY A 232 -8.61 -1.06 -14.24
N ALA A 233 -9.93 -0.88 -14.24
CA ALA A 233 -10.60 -0.18 -15.31
C ALA A 233 -11.69 0.76 -14.80
N THR A 234 -11.70 1.98 -15.35
CA THR A 234 -12.73 2.97 -15.08
C THR A 234 -13.88 2.80 -16.06
N VAL A 235 -15.10 2.71 -15.53
CA VAL A 235 -16.34 2.57 -16.27
C VAL A 235 -17.28 3.71 -15.90
N LYS A 236 -17.98 4.26 -16.90
CA LYS A 236 -19.10 5.17 -16.67
C LYS A 236 -20.40 4.40 -16.61
N VAL A 237 -21.11 4.52 -15.50
CA VAL A 237 -22.43 3.91 -15.30
C VAL A 237 -23.47 5.02 -15.25
N ARG A 238 -24.52 4.94 -16.08
CA ARG A 238 -25.58 5.96 -16.09
C ARG A 238 -26.75 5.54 -15.21
N LEU A 239 -27.12 6.38 -14.25
CA LEU A 239 -28.28 6.13 -13.40
C LEU A 239 -29.60 6.36 -14.16
N PRO A 240 -30.62 5.50 -13.98
CA PRO A 240 -31.96 5.73 -14.52
C PRO A 240 -32.54 7.09 -14.09
N GLY A 241 -33.35 7.70 -14.95
CA GLY A 241 -33.89 9.05 -14.74
C GLY A 241 -35.26 9.12 -14.03
N ALA A 242 -35.95 8.00 -13.83
CA ALA A 242 -37.24 7.95 -13.14
C ALA A 242 -37.04 7.47 -11.69
N LEU A 243 -37.72 8.13 -10.74
CA LEU A 243 -37.74 7.79 -9.31
C LEU A 243 -37.94 6.29 -9.10
N LEU A 244 -37.02 5.65 -8.39
CA LEU A 244 -37.15 4.29 -7.89
C LEU A 244 -38.20 4.27 -6.78
N GLU A 245 -39.48 4.14 -7.14
CA GLU A 245 -40.54 3.85 -6.16
C GLU A 245 -40.30 2.46 -5.54
N GLY A 246 -39.95 2.45 -4.25
CA GLY A 246 -39.99 1.28 -3.38
C GLY A 246 -38.67 0.56 -3.13
N ILE A 247 -37.74 1.22 -2.42
CA ILE A 247 -36.50 0.61 -1.90
C ILE A 247 -36.56 0.53 -0.36
N TYR A 248 -36.35 -0.68 0.19
CA TYR A 248 -36.30 -0.97 1.63
C TYR A 248 -34.86 -0.96 2.17
N TYR A 249 -34.63 -0.15 3.20
CA TYR A 249 -33.36 0.14 3.85
C TYR A 249 -32.84 -1.00 4.73
N ASN A 250 -31.50 -1.10 4.88
CA ASN A 250 -30.88 -1.84 5.99
C ASN A 250 -30.05 -0.95 6.93
N MET A 251 -30.21 0.37 6.82
CA MET A 251 -29.86 1.34 7.87
C MET A 251 -30.98 2.38 7.94
N ASP A 252 -31.60 2.48 9.11
CA ASP A 252 -32.82 3.25 9.37
C ASP A 252 -32.48 4.74 9.55
N VAL A 253 -32.36 5.49 8.45
CA VAL A 253 -32.45 6.96 8.48
C VAL A 253 -33.21 7.42 7.24
N SER A 254 -34.54 7.35 7.30
CA SER A 254 -35.40 7.95 6.28
C SER A 254 -35.58 9.45 6.56
N SER A 255 -34.92 10.29 5.77
CA SER A 255 -35.39 11.64 5.51
C SER A 255 -35.84 11.70 4.04
N ASN A 256 -36.88 12.48 3.74
CA ASN A 256 -37.54 12.51 2.42
C ASN A 256 -36.63 12.98 1.25
N ASP A 257 -35.37 13.32 1.50
CA ASP A 257 -34.48 14.02 0.58
C ASP A 257 -33.29 13.17 0.07
N TYR A 258 -33.01 11.99 0.66
CA TYR A 258 -31.82 11.19 0.33
C TYR A 258 -32.07 9.68 0.33
N ILE A 259 -31.34 8.95 -0.52
CA ILE A 259 -31.29 7.48 -0.52
C ILE A 259 -29.83 7.05 -0.40
N PHE A 260 -29.48 6.39 0.70
CA PHE A 260 -28.23 5.62 0.79
C PHE A 260 -28.35 4.39 -0.09
N SER A 261 -27.41 4.24 -1.01
CA SER A 261 -27.45 3.16 -1.99
C SER A 261 -26.07 2.56 -2.23
N TRP A 262 -26.06 1.51 -3.04
CA TRP A 262 -24.86 0.78 -3.42
C TRP A 262 -24.97 0.52 -4.91
N ILE A 263 -23.85 0.58 -5.64
CA ILE A 263 -23.84 0.06 -6.99
C ILE A 263 -23.40 -1.40 -6.90
N GLY A 264 -24.37 -2.30 -7.04
CA GLY A 264 -24.08 -3.71 -7.28
C GLY A 264 -23.63 -3.91 -8.72
N PHE A 265 -22.49 -4.58 -8.92
CA PHE A 265 -22.11 -5.15 -10.20
C PHE A 265 -22.16 -6.67 -10.10
N THR A 266 -22.96 -7.27 -10.97
CA THR A 266 -22.91 -8.70 -11.19
C THR A 266 -21.79 -9.03 -12.17
N VAL A 267 -20.88 -9.92 -11.79
CA VAL A 267 -19.82 -10.44 -12.65
C VAL A 267 -20.09 -11.91 -12.94
N HIS A 268 -20.31 -12.22 -14.23
CA HIS A 268 -20.47 -13.60 -14.70
C HIS A 268 -19.09 -14.22 -14.94
N LEU A 269 -18.72 -15.20 -14.11
CA LEU A 269 -17.42 -15.85 -14.14
C LEU A 269 -17.51 -17.19 -14.87
N GLY A 270 -17.33 -17.18 -16.19
CA GLY A 270 -17.31 -18.40 -17.01
C GLY A 270 -18.72 -18.92 -17.32
N ASP A 271 -18.80 -20.18 -17.75
CA ASP A 271 -20.04 -20.83 -18.23
C ASP A 271 -21.20 -20.58 -17.27
N GLU A 272 -22.37 -20.26 -17.83
CA GLU A 272 -23.50 -19.43 -17.31
C GLU A 272 -24.07 -19.79 -15.91
N SER A 273 -23.50 -20.79 -15.24
CA SER A 273 -23.90 -21.38 -13.96
C SER A 273 -23.35 -20.72 -12.69
N ARG A 274 -22.39 -19.78 -12.77
CA ARG A 274 -21.77 -19.14 -11.58
C ARG A 274 -21.84 -17.62 -11.63
N GLU A 275 -23.00 -17.10 -11.23
CA GLU A 275 -23.20 -15.67 -10.98
C GLU A 275 -22.65 -15.29 -9.60
N LYS A 276 -21.73 -14.32 -9.53
CA LYS A 276 -21.34 -13.67 -8.28
C LYS A 276 -21.61 -12.17 -8.39
N THR A 277 -22.27 -11.62 -7.38
CA THR A 277 -22.49 -10.17 -7.27
C THR A 277 -21.45 -9.58 -6.32
N PHE A 278 -20.80 -8.50 -6.77
CA PHE A 278 -19.87 -7.69 -6.00
C PHE A 278 -20.43 -6.28 -5.84
N TRP A 279 -20.12 -5.62 -4.74
CA TRP A 279 -20.71 -4.32 -4.38
C TRP A 279 -19.62 -3.25 -4.31
N SER A 280 -19.96 -2.02 -4.73
CA SER A 280 -19.12 -0.84 -4.50
C SER A 280 -19.13 -0.42 -3.02
N ASN A 281 -18.30 0.57 -2.67
CA ASN A 281 -18.53 1.41 -1.49
C ASN A 281 -19.94 2.05 -1.53
N PRO A 282 -20.51 2.43 -0.36
CA PRO A 282 -21.79 3.12 -0.33
C PRO A 282 -21.74 4.44 -1.10
N ILE A 283 -22.82 4.73 -1.80
CA ILE A 283 -23.04 5.98 -2.53
C ILE A 283 -24.28 6.69 -2.00
N LEU A 284 -24.22 8.00 -1.92
CA LEU A 284 -25.39 8.83 -1.65
C LEU A 284 -26.04 9.23 -2.97
N VAL A 285 -27.30 8.83 -3.16
CA VAL A 285 -28.11 9.21 -4.33
C VAL A 285 -29.12 10.27 -3.90
N HIS A 286 -29.05 11.44 -4.50
CA HIS A 286 -30.00 12.52 -4.23
C HIS A 286 -31.37 12.23 -4.85
N SER A 287 -32.46 12.51 -4.12
CA SER A 287 -33.83 12.24 -4.61
C SER A 287 -34.28 13.20 -5.71
N THR A 288 -33.68 14.39 -5.79
CA THR A 288 -34.03 15.44 -6.75
C THR A 288 -32.82 15.91 -7.55
N ARG A 289 -33.06 16.30 -8.81
CA ARG A 289 -32.05 16.90 -9.71
C ARG A 289 -31.77 18.38 -9.38
N THR A 290 -32.47 18.95 -8.39
CA THR A 290 -32.40 20.37 -8.05
C THR A 290 -31.13 20.63 -7.26
N GLY A 291 -30.26 21.49 -7.81
CA GLY A 291 -28.88 21.73 -7.40
C GLY A 291 -28.65 22.38 -6.03
N GLU A 292 -29.51 22.15 -5.04
CA GLU A 292 -29.17 22.38 -3.63
C GLU A 292 -28.70 21.05 -3.02
N GLN A 293 -27.44 20.67 -3.26
CA GLN A 293 -26.79 19.64 -2.44
C GLN A 293 -26.69 20.18 -1.01
N ARG A 294 -27.56 19.76 -0.11
CA ARG A 294 -27.47 20.16 1.30
C ARG A 294 -26.53 19.25 2.11
N GLU A 295 -26.39 17.98 1.71
CA GLU A 295 -25.54 17.00 2.38
C GLU A 295 -24.80 16.14 1.35
N SER A 296 -23.59 15.67 1.66
CA SER A 296 -22.78 14.81 0.79
C SER A 296 -22.06 13.76 1.61
N ILE A 297 -21.90 12.54 1.10
CA ILE A 297 -21.00 11.55 1.69
C ILE A 297 -19.63 11.63 1.01
N SER A 298 -18.56 11.53 1.77
CA SER A 298 -17.20 11.48 1.26
C SER A 298 -16.43 10.35 1.92
N TRP A 299 -15.67 9.60 1.12
CA TRP A 299 -14.77 8.56 1.59
C TRP A 299 -13.36 9.13 1.62
N GLY A 300 -12.59 8.86 2.66
CA GLY A 300 -11.23 9.39 2.79
C GLY A 300 -10.35 8.53 3.68
N LEU A 301 -9.07 8.86 3.70
CA LEU A 301 -8.04 8.20 4.49
C LEU A 301 -7.29 9.24 5.33
N LEU A 302 -7.55 9.26 6.64
CA LEU A 302 -6.94 10.25 7.54
C LEU A 302 -5.66 9.73 8.20
N HIS A 303 -5.58 8.43 8.49
CA HIS A 303 -4.46 7.85 9.22
C HIS A 303 -3.67 6.87 8.33
N ALA A 304 -2.52 7.31 7.81
CA ALA A 304 -1.54 6.50 7.09
C ALA A 304 -0.21 7.22 6.89
N HIS A 305 0.89 6.46 6.90
CA HIS A 305 2.24 6.99 7.00
C HIS A 305 2.99 6.89 5.67
N SER A 306 3.93 7.81 5.45
CA SER A 306 4.81 7.85 4.27
C SER A 306 6.23 7.42 4.64
N GLU A 307 7.12 7.35 3.65
CA GLU A 307 8.54 7.06 3.87
C GLU A 307 9.27 8.09 4.74
N LEU A 308 8.65 9.24 4.98
CA LEU A 308 9.16 10.33 5.81
C LEU A 308 9.03 10.04 7.31
N SER A 309 8.37 8.93 7.70
CA SER A 309 8.48 8.33 9.04
C SER A 309 8.76 6.82 8.96
N ASP A 310 7.74 5.97 9.06
CA ASP A 310 7.83 4.51 9.06
C ASP A 310 6.99 3.85 7.95
N GLY A 311 6.31 4.65 7.13
CA GLY A 311 5.65 4.23 5.91
C GLY A 311 6.63 3.84 4.80
N MET A 312 6.08 3.33 3.70
CA MET A 312 6.87 2.59 2.72
C MET A 312 7.15 3.33 1.41
N PHE A 313 6.29 4.28 1.05
CA PHE A 313 6.24 4.89 -0.27
C PHE A 313 6.25 6.39 -0.18
N SER A 314 6.66 7.02 -1.28
CA SER A 314 6.77 8.46 -1.32
C SER A 314 5.50 9.18 -0.90
N ILE A 315 5.59 10.30 -0.20
CA ILE A 315 4.40 11.10 0.14
C ILE A 315 3.59 11.48 -1.13
N ASP A 316 4.24 11.70 -2.28
CA ASP A 316 3.53 11.87 -3.56
C ASP A 316 2.90 10.58 -4.08
N HIS A 317 3.50 9.40 -3.84
CA HIS A 317 2.88 8.12 -4.17
C HIS A 317 1.66 7.86 -3.28
N TYR A 318 1.78 8.17 -1.99
CA TYR A 318 0.71 8.10 -1.00
C TYR A 318 -0.55 8.84 -1.47
N PHE A 319 -0.45 10.15 -1.73
CA PHE A 319 -1.60 10.94 -2.20
C PHE A 319 -2.10 10.53 -3.59
N ARG A 320 -1.21 10.12 -4.51
CA ARG A 320 -1.65 9.55 -5.80
C ARG A 320 -2.47 8.28 -5.62
N ASN A 321 -2.08 7.42 -4.70
CA ASN A 321 -2.80 6.17 -4.45
C ASN A 321 -4.18 6.42 -3.85
N ILE A 322 -4.32 7.37 -2.92
CA ILE A 322 -5.63 7.80 -2.38
C ILE A 322 -6.56 8.23 -3.51
N LYS A 323 -6.10 9.14 -4.39
CA LYS A 323 -6.86 9.62 -5.55
C LYS A 323 -7.18 8.51 -6.55
N LYS A 324 -6.22 7.61 -6.82
CA LYS A 324 -6.42 6.45 -7.70
C LYS A 324 -7.55 5.54 -7.19
N ASN A 325 -7.73 5.45 -5.87
CA ASN A 325 -8.80 4.67 -5.23
C ASN A 325 -10.07 5.49 -4.97
N MET A 326 -10.28 6.59 -5.72
CA MET A 326 -11.53 7.38 -5.72
C MET A 326 -11.93 7.96 -4.35
N LEU A 327 -10.96 8.15 -3.45
CA LEU A 327 -11.18 8.81 -2.17
C LEU A 327 -11.17 10.34 -2.37
N ALA A 328 -12.09 11.02 -1.70
CA ALA A 328 -12.34 12.46 -1.83
C ALA A 328 -11.44 13.30 -0.92
N PHE A 329 -10.85 12.70 0.10
CA PHE A 329 -9.90 13.40 0.96
C PHE A 329 -8.87 12.46 1.57
N GLY A 330 -7.74 13.01 2.00
CA GLY A 330 -6.80 12.31 2.85
C GLY A 330 -5.86 13.25 3.60
N ALA A 331 -5.11 12.71 4.56
CA ALA A 331 -4.20 13.51 5.39
C ALA A 331 -2.82 12.86 5.49
N SER A 332 -1.77 13.64 5.69
CA SER A 332 -0.52 13.09 6.22
C SER A 332 -0.69 12.80 7.71
N SER A 333 -0.06 11.74 8.21
CA SER A 333 -0.06 11.40 9.63
C SER A 333 1.26 10.76 10.05
N ASP A 334 2.38 11.16 9.44
CA ASP A 334 3.71 10.69 9.82
C ASP A 334 4.04 11.02 11.30
N HIS A 335 4.82 10.16 11.94
CA HIS A 335 5.18 10.29 13.37
C HIS A 335 5.92 11.59 13.69
N ASP A 336 5.68 12.17 14.86
CA ASP A 336 6.21 13.49 15.23
C ASP A 336 7.61 13.50 15.87
N HIS A 337 8.23 12.34 16.04
CA HIS A 337 9.56 12.25 16.63
C HIS A 337 10.64 12.75 15.67
N LEU A 338 11.60 13.55 16.16
CA LEU A 338 12.68 14.11 15.33
C LEU A 338 13.57 13.06 14.66
N PHE A 339 13.69 11.86 15.25
CA PHE A 339 14.46 10.76 14.67
C PHE A 339 13.68 9.97 13.61
N GLU A 340 12.37 10.22 13.48
CA GLU A 340 11.50 9.62 12.47
C GLU A 340 11.22 10.63 11.37
N THR A 341 10.65 11.80 11.73
CA THR A 341 10.32 12.90 10.82
C THR A 341 11.07 14.16 11.25
N THR A 342 12.10 14.54 10.49
CA THR A 342 12.85 15.78 10.73
C THR A 342 12.03 17.02 10.34
N ASP A 343 12.52 18.22 10.64
CA ASP A 343 11.86 19.45 10.19
C ASP A 343 11.89 19.59 8.65
N ALA A 344 12.96 19.09 8.01
CA ALA A 344 13.06 19.08 6.54
C ALA A 344 12.04 18.11 5.92
N ASP A 345 11.83 16.95 6.54
CA ASP A 345 10.81 15.99 6.13
C ASP A 345 9.41 16.59 6.29
N PHE A 346 9.14 17.33 7.39
CA PHE A 346 7.87 18.02 7.56
C PHE A 346 7.65 19.11 6.49
N ASP A 347 8.68 19.86 6.11
CA ASP A 347 8.59 20.81 5.00
C ASP A 347 8.30 20.10 3.66
N GLU A 348 8.85 18.90 3.44
CA GLU A 348 8.50 18.05 2.30
C GLU A 348 7.04 17.59 2.32
N ILE A 349 6.54 17.13 3.48
CA ILE A 349 5.12 16.76 3.70
C ILE A 349 4.22 17.96 3.37
N ARG A 350 4.51 19.13 3.93
CA ARG A 350 3.75 20.37 3.68
C ARG A 350 3.70 20.71 2.19
N ALA A 351 4.84 20.61 1.52
CA ALA A 351 4.92 20.84 0.09
C ALA A 351 4.09 19.80 -0.69
N ALA A 352 4.11 18.53 -0.29
CA ALA A 352 3.33 17.46 -0.91
C ALA A 352 1.82 17.63 -0.72
N VAL A 353 1.37 17.94 0.51
CA VAL A 353 -0.04 18.25 0.81
C VAL A 353 -0.53 19.35 -0.11
N LYS A 354 0.20 20.48 -0.20
CA LYS A 354 -0.15 21.59 -1.09
C LYS A 354 -0.12 21.23 -2.57
N ARG A 355 0.81 20.37 -3.01
CA ARG A 355 0.86 19.89 -4.40
C ARG A 355 -0.35 19.02 -4.75
N HIS A 356 -0.82 18.22 -3.79
CA HIS A 356 -1.84 17.21 -4.03
C HIS A 356 -3.26 17.67 -3.75
N ASP A 357 -3.44 18.71 -2.92
CA ASP A 357 -4.71 19.37 -2.66
C ASP A 357 -5.30 19.95 -3.95
N ASP A 358 -6.48 19.45 -4.33
CA ASP A 358 -7.18 19.82 -5.55
C ASP A 358 -8.70 19.81 -5.31
N PRO A 359 -9.23 20.75 -4.48
CA PRO A 359 -10.64 20.79 -4.14
C PRO A 359 -11.53 20.98 -5.37
N ARG A 360 -11.01 21.63 -6.44
CA ARG A 360 -11.73 21.79 -7.71
C ARG A 360 -11.77 20.49 -8.53
N GLY A 361 -10.74 19.67 -8.43
CA GLY A 361 -10.71 18.29 -8.96
C GLY A 361 -11.38 17.26 -8.06
N GLY A 362 -11.97 17.67 -6.93
CA GLY A 362 -12.72 16.79 -6.02
C GLY A 362 -11.86 16.06 -4.99
N PHE A 363 -10.64 16.54 -4.70
CA PHE A 363 -9.76 15.96 -3.68
C PHE A 363 -9.24 17.00 -2.69
N VAL A 364 -9.41 16.76 -1.39
CA VAL A 364 -8.87 17.61 -0.33
C VAL A 364 -7.71 16.91 0.38
N ALA A 365 -6.55 17.57 0.47
CA ALA A 365 -5.42 17.09 1.26
C ALA A 365 -5.27 17.90 2.56
N PHE A 366 -5.32 17.21 3.71
CA PHE A 366 -5.07 17.83 5.00
C PHE A 366 -3.61 17.65 5.42
N LEU A 367 -3.03 18.71 5.99
CA LEU A 367 -1.75 18.62 6.67
C LEU A 367 -1.99 18.04 8.06
N GLY A 368 -1.26 17.00 8.41
CA GLY A 368 -1.30 16.42 9.74
C GLY A 368 -0.05 15.64 10.11
N TYR A 369 -0.03 15.17 11.36
CA TYR A 369 1.01 14.31 11.91
C TYR A 369 0.43 13.44 13.04
N GLU A 370 1.09 12.35 13.36
CA GLU A 370 0.78 11.55 14.54
C GLU A 370 1.65 12.00 15.73
N TRP A 371 1.00 12.58 16.73
CA TRP A 371 1.57 12.84 18.03
C TRP A 371 1.66 11.52 18.79
N ALA A 372 2.85 10.93 18.82
CA ALA A 372 3.06 9.58 19.38
C ALA A 372 4.12 9.60 20.48
N LYS A 373 3.90 8.91 21.60
CA LYS A 373 4.88 8.93 22.73
C LYS A 373 5.08 7.59 23.44
N TRP A 374 4.15 6.64 23.30
CA TRP A 374 4.28 5.28 23.85
C TRP A 374 4.72 5.21 25.32
N ASN A 375 4.18 6.10 26.16
CA ASN A 375 4.67 6.34 27.53
C ASN A 375 3.71 5.84 28.63
N LYS A 376 2.64 5.13 28.27
CA LYS A 376 1.65 4.52 29.19
C LYS A 376 1.10 5.48 30.26
N ASN A 377 1.00 6.76 29.94
CA ASN A 377 0.61 7.81 30.90
C ASN A 377 -0.87 8.24 30.77
N GLY A 378 -1.65 7.49 30.00
CA GLY A 378 -3.06 7.74 29.70
C GLY A 378 -3.32 8.72 28.55
N ASP A 379 -2.30 9.37 27.98
CA ASP A 379 -2.50 10.26 26.85
C ASP A 379 -2.92 9.47 25.60
N GLY A 380 -2.22 8.38 25.26
CA GLY A 380 -2.40 7.67 23.98
C GLY A 380 -1.95 8.50 22.78
N ASP A 381 -1.73 7.83 21.65
CA ASP A 381 -1.32 8.49 20.41
C ASP A 381 -2.50 9.21 19.74
N LYS A 382 -2.21 10.29 19.02
CA LYS A 382 -3.24 11.16 18.42
C LYS A 382 -2.80 11.66 17.07
N CYS A 383 -3.66 11.55 16.07
CA CYS A 383 -3.46 12.29 14.84
C CYS A 383 -3.96 13.72 15.01
N VAL A 384 -3.13 14.69 14.62
CA VAL A 384 -3.43 16.12 14.64
C VAL A 384 -3.50 16.61 13.19
N TYR A 385 -4.65 17.17 12.79
CA TYR A 385 -4.91 17.64 11.44
C TYR A 385 -5.23 19.15 11.43
N PHE A 386 -4.65 19.88 10.50
CA PHE A 386 -4.81 21.33 10.37
C PHE A 386 -5.65 21.68 9.14
N PHE A 387 -6.52 22.68 9.28
CA PHE A 387 -7.27 23.24 8.16
C PHE A 387 -6.44 24.23 7.34
N ASP A 388 -5.45 24.87 7.99
CA ASP A 388 -4.52 25.82 7.36
C ASP A 388 -3.10 25.22 7.33
N ASP A 389 -2.24 25.75 6.48
CA ASP A 389 -0.82 25.41 6.46
C ASP A 389 -0.13 25.89 7.76
N VAL A 390 0.65 25.00 8.40
CA VAL A 390 1.38 25.29 9.64
C VAL A 390 2.86 25.01 9.46
N LYS A 391 3.71 25.86 10.05
CA LYS A 391 5.17 25.79 9.83
C LYS A 391 5.90 24.74 10.67
N ALA A 392 5.32 24.29 11.78
CA ALA A 392 6.02 23.40 12.72
C ALA A 392 5.04 22.43 13.39
N MET A 393 5.51 21.20 13.60
CA MET A 393 4.83 20.21 14.42
C MET A 393 4.97 20.54 15.91
N LEU A 394 3.90 20.35 16.68
CA LEU A 394 3.96 20.39 18.14
C LEU A 394 4.30 18.99 18.65
N ARG A 395 5.60 18.72 18.83
CA ARG A 395 6.12 17.36 19.03
C ARG A 395 5.93 16.85 20.46
N SER A 396 5.59 15.57 20.60
CA SER A 396 5.41 14.82 21.84
C SER A 396 6.66 14.71 22.70
N GLY A 397 7.83 14.80 22.07
CA GLY A 397 9.14 14.87 22.73
C GLY A 397 9.44 16.25 23.35
N ASP A 398 8.77 17.32 22.93
CA ASP A 398 9.01 18.67 23.44
C ASP A 398 8.30 18.87 24.79
N PRO A 399 9.02 19.23 25.88
CA PRO A 399 8.42 19.54 27.18
C PRO A 399 7.25 20.54 27.16
N ALA A 400 7.17 21.41 26.15
CA ALA A 400 6.08 22.34 25.96
C ALA A 400 4.78 21.67 25.48
N PHE A 401 4.84 20.50 24.82
CA PHE A 401 3.69 19.82 24.21
C PHE A 401 3.55 18.34 24.62
N ASN A 402 4.41 17.85 25.52
CA ASN A 402 4.57 16.43 25.83
C ASN A 402 3.49 15.77 26.71
N ARG A 403 2.32 16.41 26.83
CA ARG A 403 1.10 15.92 27.51
C ARG A 403 -0.12 16.43 26.73
N SER A 404 -1.20 15.67 26.71
CA SER A 404 -2.45 16.04 26.01
C SER A 404 -2.92 17.46 26.37
N THR A 405 -2.98 17.79 27.67
CA THR A 405 -3.39 19.13 28.15
C THR A 405 -2.50 20.27 27.64
N LYS A 406 -1.20 20.03 27.53
CA LYS A 406 -0.25 21.01 27.00
C LYS A 406 -0.37 21.16 25.48
N LEU A 407 -0.58 20.04 24.78
CA LEU A 407 -0.84 20.03 23.35
C LEU A 407 -2.11 20.83 23.04
N TYR A 408 -3.23 20.57 23.71
CA TYR A 408 -4.49 21.28 23.47
C TYR A 408 -4.37 22.79 23.74
N ALA A 409 -3.79 23.18 24.87
CA ALA A 409 -3.55 24.60 25.20
C ALA A 409 -2.67 25.28 24.13
N ALA A 410 -1.69 24.55 23.58
CA ALA A 410 -0.88 25.07 22.48
C ALA A 410 -1.66 25.18 21.18
N LEU A 411 -2.62 24.30 20.91
CA LEU A 411 -3.43 24.29 19.69
C LEU A 411 -4.50 25.38 19.66
N GLU A 412 -4.88 25.96 20.80
CA GLU A 412 -5.80 27.11 20.86
C GLU A 412 -5.36 28.28 19.96
N ARG A 413 -4.04 28.43 19.73
CA ARG A 413 -3.48 29.46 18.83
C ARG A 413 -3.98 29.37 17.38
N PHE A 414 -4.57 28.23 17.00
CA PHE A 414 -5.11 27.97 15.68
C PHE A 414 -6.62 28.24 15.58
N ASN A 415 -7.26 28.87 16.58
CA ASN A 415 -8.66 29.32 16.53
C ASN A 415 -9.65 28.21 16.11
N ASN A 416 -9.54 27.02 16.71
CA ASN A 416 -10.38 25.84 16.44
C ASN A 416 -10.28 25.29 15.01
N LYS A 417 -9.23 25.64 14.26
CA LYS A 417 -8.94 25.10 12.93
C LYS A 417 -8.02 23.88 12.98
N VAL A 418 -8.26 23.03 13.98
CA VAL A 418 -7.51 21.80 14.21
C VAL A 418 -8.50 20.70 14.59
N LEU A 419 -8.31 19.52 14.01
CA LEU A 419 -9.01 18.31 14.39
C LEU A 419 -8.01 17.33 14.99
N ILE A 420 -8.36 16.75 16.12
CA ILE A 420 -7.58 15.69 16.76
C ILE A 420 -8.42 14.42 16.76
N ILE A 421 -7.80 13.31 16.39
CA ILE A 421 -8.41 11.98 16.43
C ILE A 421 -7.46 11.06 17.21
N PRO A 422 -7.84 10.61 18.41
CA PRO A 422 -7.08 9.60 19.15
C PRO A 422 -6.97 8.28 18.36
N HIS A 423 -5.76 7.72 18.33
CA HIS A 423 -5.40 6.47 17.66
C HIS A 423 -5.35 5.30 18.66
N HIS A 424 -5.66 4.09 18.17
CA HIS A 424 -5.51 2.79 18.84
C HIS A 424 -5.87 2.79 20.34
N THR A 425 -6.97 3.46 20.69
CA THR A 425 -7.26 3.90 22.05
C THR A 425 -7.41 2.76 23.06
N ALA A 426 -7.73 1.56 22.58
CA ALA A 426 -7.83 0.33 23.36
C ALA A 426 -6.49 -0.45 23.50
N PHE A 427 -5.40 0.04 22.95
CA PHE A 427 -4.11 -0.65 22.98
C PHE A 427 -3.46 -0.56 24.37
N GLU A 428 -3.31 -1.71 25.06
CA GLU A 428 -2.80 -1.78 26.44
C GLU A 428 -1.39 -1.20 26.61
N GLY A 429 -0.57 -1.20 25.57
CA GLY A 429 0.78 -0.66 25.62
C GLY A 429 0.85 0.86 25.59
N ASN A 430 -0.24 1.55 25.22
CA ASN A 430 -0.32 3.00 25.14
C ASN A 430 -1.78 3.49 25.25
N PRO A 431 -2.45 3.26 26.40
CA PRO A 431 -3.88 3.50 26.51
C PRO A 431 -4.23 4.99 26.49
N CYS A 432 -5.40 5.31 25.94
CA CYS A 432 -6.03 6.63 26.05
C CYS A 432 -7.11 6.59 27.15
N THR A 433 -6.90 7.31 28.26
CA THR A 433 -7.79 7.23 29.46
C THR A 433 -8.90 8.28 29.48
N TRP A 434 -8.94 9.19 28.51
CA TRP A 434 -9.98 10.24 28.37
C TRP A 434 -10.09 11.25 29.53
N GLU A 435 -9.22 11.19 30.54
CA GLU A 435 -9.23 12.08 31.72
C GLU A 435 -9.11 13.57 31.37
N HIS A 436 -8.53 13.88 30.21
CA HIS A 436 -8.27 15.23 29.74
C HIS A 436 -8.93 15.53 28.39
N TRP A 437 -10.01 14.83 28.05
CA TRP A 437 -10.71 15.00 26.77
C TRP A 437 -11.09 16.46 26.50
N ASP A 438 -10.76 16.94 25.29
CA ASP A 438 -11.08 18.27 24.82
C ASP A 438 -12.15 18.20 23.70
N PRO A 439 -13.43 18.49 24.00
CA PRO A 439 -14.52 18.38 23.03
C PRO A 439 -14.42 19.37 21.85
N VAL A 440 -13.57 20.41 21.96
CA VAL A 440 -13.38 21.39 20.89
C VAL A 440 -12.55 20.78 19.77
N HIS A 441 -11.44 20.11 20.12
CA HIS A 441 -10.49 19.56 19.16
C HIS A 441 -10.68 18.06 18.91
N GLU A 442 -11.04 17.27 19.93
CA GLU A 442 -11.25 15.82 19.86
C GLU A 442 -12.73 15.48 19.67
N ARG A 443 -13.17 15.56 18.42
CA ARG A 443 -14.57 15.33 18.02
C ARG A 443 -14.84 13.93 17.48
N LEU A 444 -13.79 13.16 17.22
CA LEU A 444 -13.83 11.82 16.66
C LEU A 444 -12.82 10.93 17.39
N VAL A 445 -13.04 9.62 17.35
CA VAL A 445 -12.12 8.59 17.83
C VAL A 445 -11.94 7.53 16.75
N GLU A 446 -10.72 7.04 16.55
CA GLU A 446 -10.47 5.91 15.67
C GLU A 446 -10.92 4.61 16.34
N ILE A 447 -12.05 4.07 15.87
CA ILE A 447 -12.64 2.85 16.42
C ILE A 447 -12.12 1.56 15.77
N TYR A 448 -11.50 1.67 14.59
CA TYR A 448 -10.96 0.53 13.86
C TYR A 448 -9.74 0.96 13.04
N SER A 449 -8.67 0.17 13.10
CA SER A 449 -7.44 0.38 12.34
C SER A 449 -6.76 -0.96 12.01
N ILE A 450 -5.57 -0.92 11.41
CA ILE A 450 -4.74 -2.12 11.22
C ILE A 450 -4.34 -2.79 12.56
N TRP A 451 -4.39 -2.04 13.67
CA TRP A 451 -4.14 -2.54 15.02
C TRP A 451 -5.36 -3.24 15.64
N GLY A 452 -6.48 -3.29 14.92
CA GLY A 452 -7.70 -3.98 15.32
C GLY A 452 -8.85 -3.04 15.65
N CYS A 453 -9.81 -3.58 16.39
CA CYS A 453 -11.03 -2.90 16.80
C CYS A 453 -10.86 -2.35 18.22
N SER A 454 -11.11 -1.05 18.39
CA SER A 454 -11.11 -0.33 19.68
C SER A 454 -12.54 -0.06 20.20
N GLU A 455 -13.57 -0.69 19.62
CA GLU A 455 -14.96 -0.51 20.03
C GLU A 455 -15.34 -1.26 21.31
N ARG A 456 -14.52 -2.21 21.76
CA ARG A 456 -14.82 -3.01 22.95
C ARG A 456 -14.49 -2.25 24.22
N SER A 457 -15.47 -2.14 25.11
CA SER A 457 -15.23 -1.66 26.46
C SER A 457 -14.48 -2.73 27.27
N VAL A 458 -13.92 -2.36 28.42
CA VAL A 458 -13.31 -3.31 29.37
C VAL A 458 -14.30 -4.36 29.93
N HIS A 459 -15.58 -4.25 29.60
CA HIS A 459 -16.68 -5.09 30.08
C HIS A 459 -17.26 -6.01 29.00
N ASP A 460 -16.83 -5.89 27.73
CA ASP A 460 -17.18 -6.77 26.61
C ASP A 460 -16.08 -7.82 26.37
#